data_AF-A0A1C6L7H3-F1
#
_entry.id   AF-A0A1C6L7H3-F1
#
_cell.length_a   1.000
_cell.length_b   1.000
_cell.length_c   1.000
_cell.angle_alpha   90.00
_cell.angle_beta   90.00
_cell.angle_gamma   90.00
#
_symmetry.space_group_name_H-M   'P 1'
#
loop_
_entity.id
_entity.type
_entity.pdbx_description
1 polymer ?
#
loop_
_entity_poly.entity_id
_entity_poly.type
_entity_poly.pdbx_seq_one_letter_code
_entity_poly.pdbx_strand_id
1 'polypeptide(L)'
;MAKEVIISTSGLNCYGGRVLTSGIDLTQFQKNPLLLWMHRRSFDRDAMPIGRIDNLRTDGDRLIGTPVFDQNDEFAKKIESKWENGFLRMASAGIEIIETSDAPEHLLQGQTRRTITRCRLEEVSIVDMGGNDEALQLYDRSGKVLKLAAGEDNDALPLLVPEKKDAPSGTAPDGKDNNQTKKSTQSMNKEFLQLLGLSETATEQEAVGALRLLKEKADKVETLQLASITAVVDGAIAEKRITADKKEHFVNIGKAAGIDSLRTTLSLMQPVRKPTEVIHQTDTPHDDEPKTYAKLSDVPAAELEKLREEKPQDYERLYKAEYGHDIPKK
;
A
#
# COMPACT_ATOMS: atom_id res chain seq x y z
N MET A 1 2.51 42.80 -1.83
CA MET A 1 1.56 41.84 -1.22
C MET A 1 2.36 40.99 -0.25
N ALA A 2 1.81 40.69 0.93
CA ALA A 2 2.50 39.85 1.90
C ALA A 2 2.72 38.46 1.29
N LYS A 3 3.94 37.95 1.46
CA LYS A 3 4.46 36.77 0.80
C LYS A 3 4.10 35.50 1.56
N GLU A 4 3.44 34.55 0.92
CA GLU A 4 3.15 33.24 1.53
C GLU A 4 4.39 32.34 1.53
N VAL A 5 4.41 31.39 2.48
CA VAL A 5 5.44 30.36 2.62
C VAL A 5 4.82 29.00 2.93
N ILE A 6 5.38 27.94 2.35
CA ILE A 6 5.12 26.57 2.75
C ILE A 6 5.96 26.29 4.00
N ILE A 7 5.30 25.99 5.11
CA ILE A 7 5.92 25.75 6.42
C ILE A 7 6.34 24.28 6.55
N SER A 8 5.50 23.37 6.07
CA SER A 8 5.76 21.94 6.08
C SER A 8 4.96 21.23 4.99
N THR A 9 5.52 20.13 4.51
CA THR A 9 4.86 19.11 3.69
C THR A 9 5.12 17.73 4.28
N SER A 10 4.47 16.70 3.75
CA SER A 10 4.78 15.31 4.09
C SER A 10 5.95 14.73 3.29
N GLY A 11 6.76 15.57 2.62
CA GLY A 11 7.97 15.17 1.93
C GLY A 11 9.06 14.63 2.88
N LEU A 12 10.03 13.90 2.31
CA LEU A 12 11.20 13.44 3.04
C LEU A 12 12.06 14.66 3.43
N ASN A 13 12.31 14.83 4.72
CA ASN A 13 13.15 15.89 5.24
C ASN A 13 14.63 15.51 5.19
N CYS A 14 15.52 16.49 5.28
CA CYS A 14 16.97 16.27 5.23
C CYS A 14 17.53 15.53 6.45
N TYR A 15 16.69 15.24 7.44
CA TYR A 15 17.01 14.43 8.63
C TYR A 15 16.71 12.94 8.42
N GLY A 16 16.20 12.58 7.24
CA GLY A 16 15.90 11.21 6.85
C GLY A 16 14.56 10.70 7.39
N GLY A 17 13.67 11.58 7.84
CA GLY A 17 12.30 11.26 8.24
C GLY A 17 11.27 12.10 7.46
N ARG A 18 10.01 12.06 7.86
CA ARG A 18 8.96 12.95 7.34
C ARG A 18 7.93 13.26 8.42
N VAL A 19 7.17 14.33 8.23
CA VAL A 19 6.07 14.73 9.12
C VAL A 19 4.78 14.70 8.32
N LEU A 20 3.80 13.90 8.71
CA LEU A 20 2.52 13.91 8.02
C LEU A 20 1.79 15.23 8.30
N THR A 21 1.52 16.02 7.26
CA THR A 21 0.80 17.30 7.37
C THR A 21 -0.58 17.12 8.01
N SER A 22 -1.26 15.99 7.73
CA SER A 22 -2.54 15.63 8.36
C SER A 22 -2.46 15.38 9.87
N GLY A 23 -1.26 15.11 10.38
CA GLY A 23 -0.98 14.83 11.79
C GLY A 23 -0.58 16.04 12.62
N ILE A 24 -0.48 17.23 12.01
CA ILE A 24 -0.03 18.44 12.69
C ILE A 24 -1.21 19.09 13.43
N ASP A 25 -1.16 19.09 14.75
CA ASP A 25 -2.09 19.83 15.61
C ASP A 25 -1.72 21.32 15.63
N LEU A 26 -2.62 22.14 15.07
CA LEU A 26 -2.49 23.60 14.97
C LEU A 26 -3.22 24.35 16.09
N THR A 27 -3.97 23.64 16.96
CA THR A 27 -4.91 24.23 17.92
C THR A 27 -4.26 25.23 18.86
N GLN A 28 -3.06 24.89 19.37
CA GLN A 28 -2.33 25.77 20.27
C GLN A 28 -1.64 26.91 19.52
N PHE A 29 -1.04 26.61 18.37
CA PHE A 29 -0.33 27.61 17.57
C PHE A 29 -1.26 28.72 17.06
N GLN A 30 -2.49 28.40 16.65
CA GLN A 30 -3.45 29.40 16.21
C GLN A 30 -3.82 30.44 17.29
N LYS A 31 -3.66 30.10 18.58
CA LYS A 31 -3.88 31.04 19.70
C LYS A 31 -2.69 31.99 19.89
N ASN A 32 -1.50 31.57 19.49
CA ASN A 32 -0.26 32.35 19.59
C ASN A 32 0.70 31.98 18.44
N PRO A 33 0.48 32.54 17.22
CA PRO A 33 1.16 32.08 16.02
C PRO A 33 2.56 32.70 15.89
N LEU A 34 3.50 32.23 16.71
CA LEU A 34 4.85 32.78 16.82
C LEU A 34 5.65 32.65 15.53
N LEU A 35 6.25 33.76 15.08
CA LEU A 35 7.31 33.76 14.08
C LEU A 35 8.66 34.02 14.75
N LEU A 36 9.60 33.09 14.65
CA LEU A 36 10.92 33.19 15.23
C LEU A 36 12.02 33.29 14.15
N TRP A 37 13.25 33.48 14.61
CA TRP A 37 14.47 33.41 13.80
C TRP A 37 15.30 32.22 14.26
N MET A 38 15.61 31.29 13.35
CA MET A 38 16.51 30.16 13.62
C MET A 38 16.16 29.33 14.85
N HIS A 39 14.87 29.14 15.13
CA HIS A 39 14.37 28.40 16.30
C HIS A 39 14.82 28.97 17.66
N ARG A 40 15.33 30.22 17.69
CA ARG A 40 15.81 30.85 18.92
C ARG A 40 14.63 31.30 19.76
N ARG A 41 14.60 30.87 21.02
CA ARG A 41 13.61 31.31 22.02
C ARG A 41 14.28 32.16 23.08
N SER A 42 13.48 32.90 23.84
CA SER A 42 13.92 33.93 24.81
C SER A 42 14.81 33.46 25.96
N PHE A 43 15.07 32.16 26.08
CA PHE A 43 16.11 31.63 26.97
C PHE A 43 17.52 31.78 26.38
N ASP A 44 17.63 31.94 25.06
CA ASP A 44 18.82 32.45 24.38
C ASP A 44 18.81 33.98 24.49
N ARG A 45 19.88 34.55 25.06
CA ARG A 45 19.97 35.99 25.36
C ARG A 45 19.53 36.84 24.16
N ASP A 46 18.59 37.75 24.42
CA ASP A 46 18.02 38.73 23.48
C ASP A 46 17.21 38.14 22.28
N ALA A 47 16.81 36.87 22.32
CA ALA A 47 15.97 36.27 21.28
C ALA A 47 14.46 36.45 21.58
N MET A 48 13.84 37.43 20.95
CA MET A 48 12.38 37.63 20.98
C MET A 48 11.73 37.16 19.67
N PRO A 49 10.43 36.80 19.66
CA PRO A 49 9.70 36.58 18.42
C PRO A 49 9.84 37.78 17.48
N ILE A 50 10.13 37.51 16.21
CA ILE A 50 10.33 38.54 15.18
C ILE A 50 9.02 38.93 14.49
N GLY A 51 7.90 38.35 14.91
CA GLY A 51 6.59 38.58 14.33
C GLY A 51 5.60 37.46 14.62
N ARG A 52 4.67 37.26 13.68
CA ARG A 52 3.67 36.20 13.73
C ARG A 52 3.37 35.59 12.35
N ILE A 53 2.68 34.46 12.33
CA ILE A 53 2.11 33.88 11.11
C ILE A 53 0.61 34.18 11.04
N ASP A 54 0.19 34.86 9.96
CA ASP A 54 -1.22 35.05 9.60
C ASP A 54 -1.64 34.05 8.50
N ASN A 55 -2.95 33.89 8.26
CA ASN A 55 -3.52 33.05 7.19
C ASN A 55 -3.04 31.60 7.15
N LEU A 56 -2.76 31.02 8.33
CA LEU A 56 -2.33 29.63 8.45
C LEU A 56 -3.43 28.68 7.97
N ARG A 57 -3.10 27.83 7.00
CA ARG A 57 -4.04 26.86 6.41
C ARG A 57 -3.32 25.63 5.88
N THR A 58 -4.07 24.56 5.73
CA THR A 58 -3.62 23.37 5.01
C THR A 58 -4.25 23.36 3.62
N ASP A 59 -3.43 23.26 2.57
CA ASP A 59 -3.84 23.09 1.18
C ASP A 59 -3.26 21.78 0.63
N GLY A 60 -4.10 20.75 0.58
CA GLY A 60 -3.66 19.38 0.28
C GLY A 60 -2.63 18.90 1.30
N ASP A 61 -1.41 18.64 0.84
CA ASP A 61 -0.29 18.20 1.69
C ASP A 61 0.58 19.35 2.23
N ARG A 62 0.25 20.61 1.90
CA ARG A 62 1.05 21.78 2.27
C ARG A 62 0.43 22.51 3.44
N LEU A 63 1.20 22.70 4.51
CA LEU A 63 0.92 23.69 5.54
C LEU A 63 1.46 25.05 5.07
N ILE A 64 0.59 26.04 4.90
CA ILE A 64 0.91 27.34 4.32
C ILE A 64 0.59 28.44 5.35
N GLY A 65 1.42 29.47 5.41
CA GLY A 65 1.16 30.67 6.21
C GLY A 65 1.75 31.93 5.59
N THR A 66 1.40 33.08 6.15
CA THR A 66 1.92 34.40 5.76
C THR A 66 2.72 35.00 6.92
N PRO A 67 4.05 35.12 6.82
CA PRO A 67 4.85 35.80 7.83
C PRO A 67 4.51 37.29 7.90
N VAL A 68 4.30 37.79 9.11
CA VAL A 68 4.09 39.21 9.43
C VAL A 68 5.12 39.62 10.46
N PHE A 69 6.07 40.45 10.03
CA PHE A 69 7.19 40.88 10.86
C PHE A 69 6.81 42.04 11.78
N ASP A 70 7.40 42.09 12.97
CA ASP A 70 7.21 43.19 13.90
C ASP A 70 7.92 44.47 13.42
N GLN A 71 7.14 45.48 13.07
CA GLN A 71 7.63 46.77 12.57
C GLN A 71 8.21 47.68 13.66
N ASN A 72 8.14 47.28 14.93
CA ASN A 72 8.77 48.00 16.04
C ASN A 72 10.13 47.38 16.43
N ASP A 73 10.49 46.25 15.84
CA ASP A 73 11.77 45.57 16.07
C ASP A 73 12.71 45.77 14.87
N GLU A 74 13.83 46.44 15.11
CA GLU A 74 14.88 46.66 14.11
C GLU A 74 15.55 45.37 13.63
N PHE A 75 15.54 44.31 14.45
CA PHE A 75 16.01 42.99 14.02
C PHE A 75 15.01 42.32 13.08
N ALA A 76 13.72 42.28 13.45
CA ALA A 76 12.65 41.79 12.58
C ALA A 76 12.63 42.49 11.22
N LYS A 77 12.77 43.82 11.16
CA LYS A 77 12.87 44.58 9.89
C LYS A 77 14.04 44.14 9.00
N LYS A 78 15.19 43.81 9.60
CA LYS A 78 16.35 43.31 8.83
C LYS A 78 16.05 41.95 8.21
N ILE A 79 15.34 41.07 8.93
CA ILE A 79 14.93 39.77 8.42
C ILE A 79 13.86 39.96 7.33
N GLU A 80 12.85 40.80 7.56
CA GLU A 80 11.83 41.15 6.56
C GLU A 80 12.46 41.69 5.29
N SER A 81 13.42 42.61 5.38
CA SER A 81 14.12 43.14 4.20
C SER A 81 14.79 42.03 3.39
N LYS A 82 15.45 41.07 4.05
CA LYS A 82 16.05 39.91 3.37
C LYS A 82 15.00 38.99 2.76
N TRP A 83 13.86 38.82 3.42
CA TRP A 83 12.72 38.03 2.94
C TRP A 83 12.06 38.65 1.70
N GLU A 84 11.76 39.95 1.76
CA GLU A 84 11.14 40.69 0.66
C GLU A 84 12.08 40.78 -0.55
N ASN A 85 13.39 40.92 -0.33
CA ASN A 85 14.39 40.90 -1.39
C ASN A 85 14.78 39.49 -1.87
N GLY A 86 14.24 38.43 -1.27
CA GLY A 86 14.46 37.04 -1.69
C GLY A 86 15.81 36.43 -1.30
N PHE A 87 16.57 37.06 -0.39
CA PHE A 87 17.77 36.48 0.21
C PHE A 87 17.44 35.38 1.22
N LEU A 88 16.29 35.48 1.88
CA LEU A 88 15.73 34.44 2.76
C LEU A 88 14.40 33.99 2.16
N ARG A 89 14.21 32.66 2.05
CA ARG A 89 13.06 32.06 1.36
C ARG A 89 12.53 30.79 2.01
N MET A 90 13.16 30.35 3.10
CA MET A 90 12.81 29.10 3.79
C MET A 90 12.15 29.40 5.14
N ALA A 91 11.18 28.56 5.47
CA ALA A 91 10.62 28.47 6.82
C ALA A 91 10.82 27.05 7.35
N SER A 92 10.78 26.92 8.67
CA SER A 92 10.82 25.62 9.34
C SER A 92 9.77 25.59 10.43
N ALA A 93 9.02 24.50 10.49
CA ALA A 93 8.14 24.20 11.61
C ALA A 93 8.96 23.71 12.81
N GLY A 94 8.77 24.32 13.97
CA GLY A 94 9.20 23.80 15.25
C GLY A 94 8.06 23.00 15.85
N ILE A 95 8.28 21.70 16.01
CA ILE A 95 7.25 20.75 16.38
C ILE A 95 7.60 19.98 17.64
N GLU A 96 6.58 19.69 18.44
CA GLU A 96 6.62 18.72 19.52
C GLU A 96 6.11 17.38 18.97
N ILE A 97 6.96 16.35 18.97
CA ILE A 97 6.60 15.02 18.47
C ILE A 97 5.70 14.33 19.49
N ILE A 98 4.54 13.84 19.03
CA ILE A 98 3.57 13.12 19.87
C ILE A 98 3.58 11.63 19.52
N GLU A 99 3.60 11.30 18.22
CA GLU A 99 3.51 9.94 17.73
C GLU A 99 4.40 9.74 16.49
N THR A 100 5.04 8.58 16.42
CA THR A 100 5.85 8.15 15.27
C THR A 100 5.47 6.74 14.83
N SER A 101 5.70 6.43 13.56
CA SER A 101 5.41 5.15 12.94
C SER A 101 6.57 4.69 12.05
N ASP A 102 6.84 3.40 12.08
CA ASP A 102 7.71 2.66 11.14
C ASP A 102 6.90 1.70 10.23
N ALA A 103 5.56 1.73 10.32
CA ALA A 103 4.69 0.96 9.43
C ALA A 103 4.98 1.26 7.95
N PRO A 104 5.07 0.22 7.08
CA PRO A 104 5.47 0.39 5.68
C PRO A 104 4.67 1.43 4.89
N GLU A 105 3.38 1.57 5.16
CA GLU A 105 2.48 2.53 4.53
C GLU A 105 2.82 3.99 4.84
N HIS A 106 3.53 4.25 5.94
CA HIS A 106 3.93 5.58 6.36
C HIS A 106 5.35 5.95 5.91
N LEU A 107 6.13 4.99 5.41
CA LEU A 107 7.51 5.19 4.99
C LEU A 107 7.63 5.56 3.52
N LEU A 108 8.58 6.45 3.21
CA LEU A 108 9.00 6.73 1.83
C LEU A 108 10.29 5.98 1.49
N GLN A 109 10.49 5.71 0.20
CA GLN A 109 11.75 5.12 -0.27
C GLN A 109 12.94 6.03 0.08
N GLY A 110 13.99 5.46 0.68
CA GLY A 110 15.18 6.19 1.10
C GLY A 110 15.07 6.86 2.47
N GLN A 111 13.97 6.66 3.19
CA GLN A 111 13.79 7.15 4.56
C GLN A 111 14.65 6.34 5.54
N THR A 112 15.32 7.02 6.46
CA THR A 112 16.24 6.41 7.47
C THR A 112 15.73 6.54 8.90
N ARG A 113 14.68 7.33 9.13
CA ARG A 113 14.03 7.57 10.43
C ARG A 113 12.54 7.33 10.36
N ARG A 114 11.90 7.15 11.52
CA ARG A 114 10.45 6.99 11.60
C ARG A 114 9.68 8.20 11.04
N THR A 115 8.48 7.95 10.56
CA THR A 115 7.53 8.99 10.15
C THR A 115 6.85 9.55 11.38
N ILE A 116 6.82 10.87 11.52
CA ILE A 116 6.01 11.53 12.56
C ILE A 116 4.57 11.54 12.06
N THR A 117 3.71 10.73 12.69
CA THR A 117 2.29 10.61 12.34
C THR A 117 1.44 11.63 13.07
N ARG A 118 1.87 12.08 14.26
CA ARG A 118 1.24 13.18 15.00
C ARG A 118 2.27 14.06 15.70
N CYS A 119 2.09 15.36 15.59
CA CYS A 119 2.88 16.35 16.32
C CYS A 119 2.06 17.60 16.60
N ARG A 120 2.52 18.43 17.53
CA ARG A 120 1.98 19.76 17.77
C ARG A 120 2.92 20.80 17.18
N LEU A 121 2.36 21.76 16.43
CA LEU A 121 3.12 22.92 15.98
C LEU A 121 3.31 23.88 17.17
N GLU A 122 4.56 24.21 17.48
CA GLU A 122 4.88 25.14 18.57
C GLU A 122 5.31 26.52 18.07
N GLU A 123 6.06 26.54 16.97
CA GLU A 123 6.56 27.77 16.39
C GLU A 123 6.77 27.62 14.87
N VAL A 124 6.95 28.75 14.18
CA VAL A 124 7.45 28.79 12.81
C VAL A 124 8.64 29.74 12.77
N SER A 125 9.75 29.28 12.21
CA SER A 125 10.97 30.08 12.11
C SER A 125 11.31 30.43 10.67
N ILE A 126 11.78 31.65 10.43
CA ILE A 126 12.58 31.95 9.23
C ILE A 126 13.99 31.38 9.45
N VAL A 127 14.47 30.63 8.46
CA VAL A 127 15.76 29.93 8.51
C VAL A 127 16.58 30.18 7.25
N ASP A 128 17.89 29.99 7.33
CA ASP A 128 18.80 30.03 6.19
C ASP A 128 18.76 28.71 5.41
N MET A 129 18.60 27.60 6.13
CA MET A 129 18.40 26.26 5.60
C MET A 129 17.27 25.55 6.36
N GLY A 130 16.22 25.15 5.63
CA GLY A 130 15.08 24.40 6.13
C GLY A 130 15.38 22.91 6.25
N GLY A 131 14.73 22.26 7.23
CA GLY A 131 14.77 20.80 7.36
C GLY A 131 13.96 20.09 6.28
N ASN A 132 12.88 20.73 5.82
CA ASN A 132 12.03 20.23 4.74
C ASN A 132 12.35 21.01 3.46
N ASP A 133 12.90 20.32 2.45
CA ASP A 133 13.30 20.93 1.18
C ASP A 133 12.10 21.53 0.41
N GLU A 134 10.87 21.12 0.73
CA GLU A 134 9.64 21.67 0.16
C GLU A 134 9.07 22.85 0.97
N ALA A 135 9.62 23.16 2.16
CA ALA A 135 9.27 24.33 2.96
C ALA A 135 9.90 25.63 2.43
N LEU A 136 9.65 25.88 1.14
CA LEU A 136 10.17 26.97 0.35
C LEU A 136 9.06 27.92 -0.07
N GLN A 137 9.40 29.20 -0.15
CA GLN A 137 8.69 30.10 -1.05
C GLN A 137 9.00 29.70 -2.51
N LEU A 138 7.98 29.26 -3.24
CA LEU A 138 8.06 28.66 -4.59
C LEU A 138 8.91 29.47 -5.59
N TYR A 139 10.00 28.88 -6.12
CA TYR A 139 10.29 28.58 -7.55
C TYR A 139 11.63 27.82 -7.78
N ASP A 140 11.70 27.17 -8.94
CA ASP A 140 12.59 26.15 -9.56
C ASP A 140 14.15 26.18 -9.38
N ARG A 141 14.66 25.02 -8.92
CA ARG A 141 15.82 24.15 -9.33
C ARG A 141 17.20 24.77 -9.61
N SER A 142 18.08 24.82 -8.58
CA SER A 142 19.55 24.64 -8.75
C SER A 142 20.42 24.42 -7.49
N GLY A 143 19.88 23.96 -6.37
CA GLY A 143 20.58 22.98 -5.52
C GLY A 143 21.66 23.42 -4.50
N LYS A 144 21.45 22.91 -3.28
CA LYS A 144 22.37 22.22 -2.34
C LYS A 144 22.59 22.87 -0.94
N VAL A 145 22.69 21.98 0.05
CA VAL A 145 22.13 21.95 1.43
C VAL A 145 23.22 21.90 2.55
N LEU A 146 22.87 22.13 3.84
CA LEU A 146 23.16 21.34 5.09
C LEU A 146 23.34 22.19 6.38
N LYS A 147 22.86 21.84 7.60
CA LYS A 147 23.20 20.65 8.42
C LYS A 147 22.25 20.46 9.65
N LEU A 148 21.54 19.32 9.75
CA LEU A 148 21.69 18.45 10.93
C LEU A 148 22.54 17.27 10.46
N ALA A 149 23.44 16.76 11.29
CA ALA A 149 24.33 15.69 10.90
C ALA A 149 23.53 14.41 10.62
N ALA A 150 23.53 13.98 9.36
CA ALA A 150 22.96 12.70 8.95
C ALA A 150 23.68 11.57 9.72
N GLY A 151 22.92 10.79 10.50
CA GLY A 151 23.39 9.54 11.12
C GLY A 151 23.52 9.50 12.65
N GLU A 152 23.27 10.58 13.39
CA GLU A 152 23.26 10.52 14.86
C GLU A 152 21.89 10.08 15.39
N ASP A 153 21.86 9.10 16.28
CA ASP A 153 20.61 8.62 16.88
C ASP A 153 19.98 9.70 17.78
N ASN A 154 18.66 9.73 17.86
CA ASN A 154 17.91 10.73 18.63
C ASN A 154 16.70 10.09 19.30
N ASP A 155 16.60 10.22 20.63
CA ASP A 155 15.53 9.62 21.43
C ASP A 155 14.12 10.05 20.99
N ALA A 156 13.96 11.27 20.46
CA ALA A 156 12.68 11.79 19.98
C ALA A 156 12.35 11.36 18.53
N LEU A 157 13.35 11.01 17.73
CA LEU A 157 13.18 10.55 16.34
C LEU A 157 14.19 9.44 15.98
N PRO A 158 13.95 8.20 16.44
CA PRO A 158 14.92 7.12 16.31
C PRO A 158 15.12 6.69 14.86
N LEU A 159 16.31 6.15 14.58
CA LEU A 159 16.62 5.50 13.30
C LEU A 159 15.73 4.26 13.09
N LEU A 160 15.45 3.94 11.82
CA LEU A 160 14.82 2.67 11.47
C LEU A 160 15.83 1.55 11.70
N VAL A 161 15.55 0.66 12.65
CA VAL A 161 16.37 -0.53 12.88
C VAL A 161 15.95 -1.59 11.87
N PRO A 162 16.82 -2.04 10.95
CA PRO A 162 16.51 -3.21 10.14
C PRO A 162 16.45 -4.44 11.06
N GLU A 163 15.38 -5.23 10.96
CA GLU A 163 15.23 -6.47 11.72
C GLU A 163 16.48 -7.35 11.53
N LYS A 164 17.28 -7.49 12.58
CA LYS A 164 18.37 -8.46 12.63
C LYS A 164 17.75 -9.84 12.82
N LYS A 165 17.85 -10.70 11.81
CA LYS A 165 17.75 -12.15 12.04
C LYS A 165 19.03 -12.60 12.74
N ASP A 166 18.85 -13.19 13.91
CA ASP A 166 19.90 -13.69 14.79
C ASP A 166 20.79 -14.76 14.14
N ALA A 167 22.11 -14.64 14.34
CA ALA A 167 23.05 -15.75 14.46
C ALA A 167 24.35 -15.28 15.16
N PRO A 168 25.08 -16.17 15.87
CA PRO A 168 25.59 -15.89 17.21
C PRO A 168 27.08 -15.53 17.32
N SER A 169 27.40 -14.87 18.44
CA SER A 169 28.62 -14.92 19.26
C SER A 169 29.99 -14.81 18.58
N GLY A 170 30.71 -13.72 18.89
CA GLY A 170 32.17 -13.65 18.85
C GLY A 170 32.68 -12.46 19.66
N THR A 171 33.44 -12.75 20.71
CA THR A 171 33.97 -11.84 21.74
C THR A 171 34.92 -10.74 21.22
N ALA A 172 34.89 -9.58 21.89
CA ALA A 172 35.67 -8.36 21.68
C ALA A 172 37.22 -8.57 21.85
N PRO A 173 38.11 -7.58 21.55
CA PRO A 173 38.18 -6.30 22.29
C PRO A 173 38.55 -5.03 21.49
N ASP A 174 38.41 -3.91 22.20
CA ASP A 174 38.70 -2.52 21.87
C ASP A 174 39.98 -2.20 21.08
N GLY A 175 39.88 -1.19 20.22
CA GLY A 175 41.02 -0.49 19.62
C GLY A 175 40.58 0.60 18.64
N LYS A 176 40.72 1.86 19.05
CA LYS A 176 40.43 3.10 18.29
C LYS A 176 41.09 3.11 16.89
N ASP A 177 40.35 3.55 15.87
CA ASP A 177 40.72 4.67 14.97
C ASP A 177 39.91 4.69 13.65
N ASN A 178 39.59 5.92 13.23
CA ASN A 178 38.76 6.33 12.09
C ASN A 178 39.08 5.63 10.75
N ASN A 179 38.23 4.70 10.28
CA ASN A 179 38.12 4.39 8.83
C ASN A 179 36.88 3.56 8.41
N GLN A 180 35.75 3.59 9.14
CA GLN A 180 34.60 2.72 8.83
C GLN A 180 33.67 3.25 7.73
N THR A 181 33.62 4.55 7.47
CA THR A 181 32.65 5.11 6.51
C THR A 181 32.96 4.71 5.05
N LYS A 182 34.22 4.44 4.69
CA LYS A 182 34.58 3.98 3.33
C LYS A 182 34.35 2.48 3.11
N LYS A 183 34.50 1.65 4.15
CA LYS A 183 34.32 0.19 4.03
C LYS A 183 32.84 -0.20 3.89
N SER A 184 31.94 0.48 4.60
CA SER A 184 30.50 0.19 4.54
C SER A 184 29.88 0.58 3.19
N THR A 185 30.31 1.68 2.56
CA THR A 185 29.83 2.07 1.23
C THR A 185 30.39 1.13 0.14
N GLN A 186 31.63 0.67 0.29
CA GLN A 186 32.22 -0.30 -0.65
C GLN A 186 31.61 -1.71 -0.51
N SER A 187 31.27 -2.15 0.70
CA SER A 187 30.57 -3.44 0.89
C SER A 187 29.13 -3.38 0.37
N MET A 188 28.40 -2.28 0.62
CA MET A 188 27.06 -2.05 0.08
C MET A 188 27.06 -2.04 -1.46
N ASN A 189 28.00 -1.33 -2.09
CA ASN A 189 28.11 -1.31 -3.55
C ASN A 189 28.37 -2.71 -4.14
N LYS A 190 29.17 -3.54 -3.46
CA LYS A 190 29.47 -4.90 -3.90
C LYS A 190 28.25 -5.82 -3.87
N GLU A 191 27.44 -5.75 -2.81
CA GLU A 191 26.20 -6.53 -2.70
C GLU A 191 25.14 -6.08 -3.71
N PHE A 192 24.96 -4.77 -3.92
CA PHE A 192 24.04 -4.25 -4.93
C PHE A 192 24.45 -4.66 -6.35
N LEU A 193 25.74 -4.58 -6.68
CA LEU A 193 26.26 -5.01 -7.98
C LEU A 193 26.08 -6.51 -8.19
N GLN A 194 26.30 -7.32 -7.15
CA GLN A 194 26.06 -8.77 -7.20
C GLN A 194 24.59 -9.13 -7.39
N LEU A 195 23.67 -8.44 -6.71
CA LEU A 195 22.23 -8.63 -6.87
C LEU A 195 21.74 -8.23 -8.27
N LEU A 196 22.38 -7.23 -8.88
CA LEU A 196 22.14 -6.81 -10.26
C LEU A 196 22.84 -7.70 -11.31
N GLY A 197 23.63 -8.68 -10.88
CA GLY A 197 24.42 -9.56 -11.77
C GLY A 197 25.56 -8.84 -12.50
N LEU A 198 26.01 -7.70 -11.97
CA LEU A 198 27.09 -6.87 -12.53
C LEU A 198 28.44 -7.19 -11.84
N SER A 199 29.54 -6.85 -12.52
CA SER A 199 30.88 -7.06 -11.96
C SER A 199 31.15 -6.10 -10.80
N GLU A 200 32.07 -6.49 -9.89
CA GLU A 200 32.45 -5.68 -8.72
C GLU A 200 33.14 -4.35 -9.09
N THR A 201 33.50 -4.17 -10.36
CA THR A 201 34.10 -2.94 -10.91
C THR A 201 33.13 -2.14 -11.77
N ALA A 202 31.85 -2.54 -11.83
CA ALA A 202 30.85 -1.84 -12.63
C ALA A 202 30.63 -0.42 -12.10
N THR A 203 30.55 0.52 -13.02
CA THR A 203 30.38 1.93 -12.71
C THR A 203 28.96 2.22 -12.24
N GLU A 204 28.77 3.29 -11.46
CA GLU A 204 27.43 3.71 -10.99
C GLU A 204 26.43 3.90 -12.15
N GLN A 205 26.92 4.32 -13.33
CA GLN A 205 26.11 4.48 -14.53
C GLN A 205 25.59 3.15 -15.08
N GLU A 206 26.38 2.07 -15.00
CA GLU A 206 25.98 0.73 -15.43
C GLU A 206 24.95 0.11 -14.45
N ALA A 207 25.12 0.35 -13.15
CA ALA A 207 24.16 -0.07 -12.13
C ALA A 207 22.79 0.60 -12.30
N VAL A 208 22.78 1.92 -12.54
CA VAL A 208 21.54 2.67 -12.82
C VAL A 208 20.89 2.21 -14.13
N GLY A 209 21.70 1.92 -15.16
CA GLY A 209 21.22 1.34 -16.43
C GLY A 209 20.54 -0.02 -16.24
N ALA A 210 21.15 -0.91 -15.47
CA ALA A 210 20.60 -2.23 -15.16
C ALA A 210 19.30 -2.14 -14.34
N LEU A 211 19.23 -1.24 -13.36
CA LEU A 211 18.01 -0.96 -12.60
C LEU A 211 16.87 -0.46 -13.49
N ARG A 212 17.17 0.43 -14.44
CA ARG A 212 16.19 0.92 -15.40
C ARG A 212 15.67 -0.20 -16.32
N LEU A 213 16.56 -1.06 -16.79
CA LEU A 213 16.18 -2.23 -17.60
C LEU A 213 15.35 -3.25 -16.81
N LEU A 214 15.68 -3.48 -15.54
CA LEU A 214 14.89 -4.34 -14.65
C LEU A 214 13.51 -3.78 -14.42
N LYS A 215 13.39 -2.46 -14.19
CA LYS A 215 12.10 -1.79 -14.07
C LYS A 215 11.28 -1.89 -15.35
N GLU A 216 11.87 -1.59 -16.51
CA GLU A 216 11.18 -1.72 -17.80
C GLU A 216 10.75 -3.16 -18.10
N LYS A 217 11.53 -4.17 -17.68
CA LYS A 217 11.14 -5.58 -17.77
C LYS A 217 10.01 -5.93 -16.80
N ALA A 218 10.05 -5.45 -15.57
CA ALA A 218 8.99 -5.64 -14.59
C ALA A 218 7.67 -5.03 -15.07
N ASP A 219 7.69 -3.79 -15.54
CA ASP A 219 6.52 -3.10 -16.10
C ASP A 219 5.94 -3.87 -17.31
N LYS A 220 6.81 -4.43 -18.18
CA LYS A 220 6.39 -5.29 -19.30
C LYS A 220 5.80 -6.62 -18.83
N VAL A 221 6.34 -7.22 -17.79
CA VAL A 221 5.82 -8.48 -17.23
C VAL A 221 4.46 -8.25 -16.58
N GLU A 222 4.29 -7.18 -15.80
CA GLU A 222 3.00 -6.84 -15.18
C GLU A 222 1.91 -6.55 -16.23
N THR A 223 2.25 -5.79 -17.27
CA THR A 223 1.30 -5.51 -18.36
C THR A 223 0.92 -6.77 -19.15
N LEU A 224 1.87 -7.67 -19.44
CA LEU A 224 1.58 -8.96 -20.08
C LEU A 224 0.77 -9.90 -19.18
N GLN A 225 1.05 -9.93 -17.89
CA GLN A 225 0.27 -10.71 -16.92
C GLN A 225 -1.16 -10.19 -16.82
N LEU A 226 -1.35 -8.87 -16.74
CA LEU A 226 -2.67 -8.24 -16.68
C LEU A 226 -3.47 -8.49 -17.97
N ALA A 227 -2.83 -8.41 -19.14
CA ALA A 227 -3.46 -8.76 -20.41
C ALA A 227 -3.87 -10.25 -20.45
N SER A 228 -3.01 -11.14 -19.96
CA SER A 228 -3.28 -12.59 -19.91
C SER A 228 -4.42 -12.94 -18.94
N ILE A 229 -4.47 -12.30 -17.77
CA ILE A 229 -5.56 -12.44 -16.79
C ILE A 229 -6.87 -11.96 -17.42
N THR A 230 -6.86 -10.80 -18.07
CA THR A 230 -8.05 -10.23 -18.72
C THR A 230 -8.59 -11.16 -19.81
N ALA A 231 -7.71 -11.76 -20.61
CA ALA A 231 -8.09 -12.72 -21.65
C ALA A 231 -8.74 -14.00 -21.07
N VAL A 232 -8.24 -14.51 -19.95
CA VAL A 232 -8.82 -15.69 -19.27
C VAL A 232 -10.22 -15.37 -18.71
N VAL A 233 -10.40 -14.18 -18.11
CA VAL A 233 -11.71 -13.73 -17.62
C VAL A 233 -12.69 -13.55 -18.76
N ASP A 234 -12.27 -12.95 -19.88
CA ASP A 234 -13.13 -12.76 -21.06
C ASP A 234 -13.55 -14.08 -21.69
N GLY A 235 -12.66 -15.08 -21.73
CA GLY A 235 -13.01 -16.44 -22.14
C GLY A 235 -14.07 -17.08 -21.23
N ALA A 236 -13.95 -16.92 -19.91
CA ALA A 236 -14.92 -17.46 -18.97
C ALA A 236 -16.31 -16.78 -19.03
N ILE A 237 -16.36 -15.50 -19.43
CA ILE A 237 -17.61 -14.80 -19.73
C ILE A 237 -18.24 -15.37 -21.01
N ALA A 238 -17.45 -15.59 -22.07
CA ALA A 238 -17.93 -16.19 -23.31
C ALA A 238 -18.47 -17.61 -23.10
N GLU A 239 -17.81 -18.40 -22.24
CA GLU A 239 -18.24 -19.74 -21.83
C GLU A 239 -19.41 -19.73 -20.82
N LYS A 240 -19.93 -18.56 -20.44
CA LYS A 240 -21.02 -18.38 -19.47
C LYS A 240 -20.76 -19.02 -18.10
N ARG A 241 -19.49 -19.15 -17.71
CA ARG A 241 -19.10 -19.61 -16.36
C ARG A 241 -19.17 -18.48 -15.34
N ILE A 242 -18.92 -17.25 -15.82
CA ILE A 242 -19.05 -16.03 -15.04
C ILE A 242 -19.89 -15.01 -15.80
N THR A 243 -20.50 -14.09 -15.07
CA THR A 243 -21.33 -13.02 -15.62
C THR A 243 -20.51 -11.74 -15.76
N ALA A 244 -20.86 -10.88 -16.72
CA ALA A 244 -20.07 -9.70 -17.07
C ALA A 244 -19.93 -8.68 -15.93
N ASP A 245 -20.90 -8.62 -15.02
CA ASP A 245 -20.89 -7.82 -13.79
C ASP A 245 -19.76 -8.23 -12.82
N LYS A 246 -19.29 -9.47 -12.89
CA LYS A 246 -18.22 -9.99 -12.02
C LYS A 246 -16.84 -9.94 -12.65
N LYS A 247 -16.71 -9.40 -13.88
CA LYS A 247 -15.46 -9.32 -14.62
C LYS A 247 -14.34 -8.68 -13.79
N GLU A 248 -14.62 -7.52 -13.20
CA GLU A 248 -13.64 -6.76 -12.40
C GLU A 248 -13.18 -7.53 -11.15
N HIS A 249 -14.09 -8.26 -10.51
CA HIS A 249 -13.77 -9.10 -9.35
C HIS A 249 -12.80 -10.24 -9.71
N PHE A 250 -13.05 -10.95 -10.81
CA PHE A 250 -12.16 -12.04 -11.26
C PHE A 250 -10.82 -11.53 -11.81
N VAL A 251 -10.77 -10.34 -12.41
CA VAL A 251 -9.51 -9.69 -12.77
C VAL A 251 -8.68 -9.36 -11.53
N ASN A 252 -9.31 -8.85 -10.47
CA ASN A 252 -8.62 -8.55 -9.21
C ASN A 252 -8.13 -9.83 -8.50
N ILE A 253 -8.91 -10.91 -8.53
CA ILE A 253 -8.47 -12.23 -8.05
C ILE A 253 -7.27 -12.72 -8.87
N GLY A 254 -7.29 -12.58 -10.20
CA GLY A 254 -6.16 -12.96 -11.05
C GLY A 254 -4.88 -12.17 -10.75
N LYS A 255 -5.00 -10.88 -10.39
CA LYS A 255 -3.86 -10.05 -9.96
C LYS A 255 -3.29 -10.50 -8.61
N ALA A 256 -4.15 -10.89 -7.66
CA ALA A 256 -3.73 -11.26 -6.31
C ALA A 256 -3.26 -12.72 -6.18
N ALA A 257 -3.94 -13.66 -6.84
CA ALA A 257 -3.70 -15.10 -6.73
C ALA A 257 -2.91 -15.69 -7.91
N GLY A 258 -2.69 -14.92 -8.97
CA GLY A 258 -2.01 -15.38 -10.19
C GLY A 258 -2.94 -16.09 -11.18
N ILE A 259 -2.48 -16.18 -12.43
CA ILE A 259 -3.28 -16.67 -13.57
C ILE A 259 -3.66 -18.15 -13.45
N ASP A 260 -2.81 -18.98 -12.85
CA ASP A 260 -3.05 -20.43 -12.75
C ASP A 260 -4.13 -20.75 -11.71
N SER A 261 -4.11 -20.06 -10.57
CA SER A 261 -5.17 -20.18 -9.56
C SER A 261 -6.51 -19.69 -10.11
N LEU A 262 -6.49 -18.60 -10.89
CA LEU A 262 -7.69 -18.11 -11.57
C LEU A 262 -8.25 -19.13 -12.57
N ARG A 263 -7.39 -19.76 -13.40
CA ARG A 263 -7.81 -20.82 -14.33
C ARG A 263 -8.42 -22.01 -13.61
N THR A 264 -7.83 -22.45 -12.50
CA THR A 264 -8.38 -23.55 -11.68
C THR A 264 -9.74 -23.16 -11.12
N THR A 265 -9.86 -21.93 -10.59
CA THR A 265 -11.13 -21.44 -10.03
C THR A 265 -12.22 -21.39 -11.11
N LEU A 266 -11.93 -20.84 -12.29
CA LEU A 266 -12.87 -20.79 -13.41
C LEU A 266 -13.17 -22.18 -14.00
N SER A 267 -12.24 -23.13 -13.86
CA SER A 267 -12.45 -24.53 -14.25
C SER A 267 -13.43 -25.26 -13.34
N LEU A 268 -13.46 -24.90 -12.05
CA LEU A 268 -14.38 -25.46 -11.06
C LEU A 268 -15.79 -24.86 -11.13
N MET A 269 -15.96 -23.72 -11.80
CA MET A 269 -17.28 -23.10 -11.99
C MET A 269 -18.04 -23.77 -13.14
N GLN A 270 -19.23 -24.30 -12.85
CA GLN A 270 -20.10 -24.85 -13.88
C GLN A 270 -20.72 -23.74 -14.74
N PRO A 271 -20.78 -23.90 -16.08
CA PRO A 271 -21.47 -22.96 -16.95
C PRO A 271 -22.94 -22.82 -16.56
N VAL A 272 -23.45 -21.60 -16.54
CA VAL A 272 -24.87 -21.34 -16.26
C VAL A 272 -25.72 -21.93 -17.39
N ARG A 273 -26.43 -23.03 -17.09
CA ARG A 273 -27.44 -23.62 -17.99
C ARG A 273 -28.80 -22.95 -17.80
N LYS A 274 -29.58 -22.84 -18.87
CA LYS A 274 -30.94 -22.29 -18.76
C LYS A 274 -31.83 -23.31 -18.04
N PRO A 275 -32.75 -22.90 -17.16
CA PRO A 275 -33.70 -23.81 -16.51
C PRO A 275 -34.48 -24.70 -17.50
N THR A 276 -34.76 -24.20 -18.70
CA THR A 276 -35.39 -24.96 -19.79
C THR A 276 -34.54 -26.13 -20.30
N GLU A 277 -33.21 -26.07 -20.23
CA GLU A 277 -32.31 -27.17 -20.64
C GLU A 277 -32.21 -28.26 -19.56
N VAL A 278 -32.44 -27.90 -18.29
CA VAL A 278 -32.47 -28.85 -17.16
C VAL A 278 -33.79 -29.63 -17.13
N ILE A 279 -34.88 -29.01 -17.57
CA ILE A 279 -36.20 -29.67 -17.67
C ILE A 279 -36.25 -30.68 -18.83
N HIS A 280 -35.35 -30.58 -19.82
CA HIS A 280 -35.21 -31.54 -20.91
C HIS A 280 -34.10 -32.58 -20.68
N GLN A 281 -33.49 -32.65 -19.48
CA GLN A 281 -32.45 -33.62 -19.13
C GLN A 281 -32.98 -34.93 -18.52
N THR A 282 -34.22 -35.30 -18.82
CA THR A 282 -34.76 -36.64 -18.59
C THR A 282 -35.16 -37.27 -19.93
N ASP A 283 -34.19 -37.56 -20.79
CA ASP A 283 -34.34 -38.54 -21.89
C ASP A 283 -32.96 -38.99 -22.41
N THR A 284 -32.07 -39.37 -21.49
CA THR A 284 -30.99 -40.32 -21.80
C THR A 284 -30.95 -41.36 -20.69
N PRO A 285 -30.99 -42.68 -20.99
CA PRO A 285 -31.27 -43.71 -20.00
C PRO A 285 -30.04 -43.91 -19.11
N HIS A 286 -30.21 -43.68 -17.80
CA HIS A 286 -29.35 -44.27 -16.79
C HIS A 286 -30.02 -45.58 -16.37
N ASP A 287 -29.44 -46.68 -16.82
CA ASP A 287 -29.95 -48.04 -16.72
C ASP A 287 -29.50 -48.67 -15.39
N ASP A 288 -29.82 -48.05 -14.23
CA ASP A 288 -29.51 -48.67 -12.92
C ASP A 288 -30.16 -47.98 -11.68
N GLU A 289 -31.47 -47.72 -11.68
CA GLU A 289 -32.21 -47.60 -10.41
C GLU A 289 -33.58 -48.32 -10.48
N PRO A 290 -33.98 -49.05 -9.43
CA PRO A 290 -35.19 -49.85 -9.43
C PRO A 290 -36.44 -48.95 -9.40
N LYS A 291 -37.13 -48.87 -10.54
CA LYS A 291 -38.46 -48.25 -10.65
C LYS A 291 -39.40 -48.88 -9.63
N THR A 292 -39.75 -48.11 -8.61
CA THR A 292 -40.65 -48.58 -7.54
C THR A 292 -42.07 -48.21 -7.93
N TYR A 293 -42.82 -49.16 -8.47
CA TYR A 293 -44.23 -48.95 -8.82
C TYR A 293 -45.10 -48.92 -7.55
N ALA A 294 -46.17 -48.10 -7.56
CA ALA A 294 -47.08 -47.96 -6.42
C ALA A 294 -48.25 -48.94 -6.51
N LYS A 295 -48.73 -49.24 -7.73
CA LYS A 295 -49.84 -50.16 -8.01
C LYS A 295 -49.58 -51.02 -9.24
N LEU A 296 -50.33 -52.12 -9.39
CA LEU A 296 -50.11 -53.06 -10.49
C LEU A 296 -50.38 -52.47 -11.88
N SER A 297 -51.33 -51.53 -11.97
CA SER A 297 -51.67 -50.80 -13.20
C SER A 297 -50.60 -49.80 -13.65
N ASP A 298 -49.67 -49.43 -12.75
CA ASP A 298 -48.53 -48.56 -13.07
C ASP A 298 -47.37 -49.33 -13.74
N VAL A 299 -47.43 -50.66 -13.74
CA VAL A 299 -46.40 -51.50 -14.35
C VAL A 299 -46.71 -51.69 -15.84
N PRO A 300 -45.77 -51.38 -16.76
CA PRO A 300 -45.96 -51.63 -18.18
C PRO A 300 -46.29 -53.11 -18.45
N ALA A 301 -47.23 -53.39 -19.35
CA ALA A 301 -47.69 -54.76 -19.67
C ALA A 301 -46.56 -55.73 -20.08
N ALA A 302 -45.47 -55.22 -20.67
CA ALA A 302 -44.30 -55.99 -21.05
C ALA A 302 -43.35 -56.34 -19.87
N GLU A 303 -43.42 -55.57 -18.77
CA GLU A 303 -42.62 -55.80 -17.55
C GLU A 303 -43.39 -56.59 -16.48
N LEU A 304 -44.73 -56.62 -16.56
CA LEU A 304 -45.61 -57.39 -15.67
C LEU A 304 -45.30 -58.89 -15.66
N GLU A 305 -45.00 -59.46 -16.83
CA GLU A 305 -44.71 -60.89 -16.96
C GLU A 305 -43.34 -61.24 -16.35
N LYS A 306 -42.32 -60.38 -16.55
CA LYS A 306 -41.01 -60.50 -15.90
C LYS A 306 -41.07 -60.30 -14.40
N LEU A 307 -41.89 -59.34 -13.93
CA LEU A 307 -42.08 -59.09 -12.51
C LEU A 307 -42.71 -60.29 -11.80
N ARG A 308 -43.64 -60.99 -12.47
CA ARG A 308 -44.26 -62.22 -11.96
C ARG A 308 -43.27 -63.39 -11.86
N GLU A 309 -42.31 -63.49 -12.78
CA GLU A 309 -41.34 -64.59 -12.83
C GLU A 309 -40.10 -64.35 -11.97
N GLU A 310 -39.53 -63.15 -12.00
CA GLU A 310 -38.27 -62.83 -11.33
C GLU A 310 -38.46 -62.33 -9.89
N LYS A 311 -39.58 -61.67 -9.59
CA LYS A 311 -39.87 -61.05 -8.28
C LYS A 311 -41.33 -61.21 -7.84
N PRO A 312 -41.79 -62.45 -7.57
CA PRO A 312 -43.17 -62.75 -7.22
C PRO A 312 -43.68 -62.01 -5.96
N GLN A 313 -42.80 -61.70 -5.01
CA GLN A 313 -43.16 -60.97 -3.79
C GLN A 313 -43.54 -59.51 -4.05
N ASP A 314 -42.87 -58.84 -4.99
CA ASP A 314 -43.20 -57.46 -5.38
C ASP A 314 -44.49 -57.43 -6.20
N TYR A 315 -44.72 -58.44 -7.05
CA TYR A 315 -45.97 -58.62 -7.77
C TYR A 315 -47.15 -58.83 -6.82
N GLU A 316 -47.02 -59.67 -5.78
CA GLU A 316 -48.05 -59.87 -4.75
C GLU A 316 -48.35 -58.57 -3.98
N ARG A 317 -47.33 -57.79 -3.62
CA ARG A 317 -47.50 -56.49 -2.96
C ARG A 317 -48.30 -55.52 -3.83
N LEU A 318 -47.96 -55.42 -5.11
CA LEU A 318 -48.63 -54.54 -6.07
C LEU A 318 -50.05 -55.01 -6.40
N TYR A 319 -50.27 -56.32 -6.50
CA TYR A 319 -51.60 -56.91 -6.71
C TYR A 319 -52.51 -56.64 -5.52
N LYS A 320 -52.01 -56.82 -4.29
CA LYS A 320 -52.76 -56.51 -3.07
C LYS A 320 -53.06 -55.01 -2.94
N ALA A 321 -52.11 -54.15 -3.34
CA ALA A 321 -52.30 -52.70 -3.33
C ALA A 321 -53.36 -52.24 -4.35
N GLU A 322 -53.52 -52.96 -5.47
CA GLU A 322 -54.50 -52.64 -6.50
C GLU A 322 -55.90 -53.23 -6.22
N TYR A 323 -55.96 -54.51 -5.85
CA TYR A 323 -57.24 -55.25 -5.75
C TYR A 323 -57.70 -55.51 -4.31
N GLY A 324 -56.90 -55.14 -3.30
CA GLY A 324 -57.29 -55.20 -1.88
C GLY A 324 -57.37 -56.59 -1.28
N HIS A 325 -57.04 -57.65 -2.02
CA HIS A 325 -56.99 -59.04 -1.56
C HIS A 325 -55.78 -59.77 -2.15
N ASP A 326 -55.37 -60.87 -1.50
CA ASP A 326 -54.24 -61.67 -1.96
C ASP A 326 -54.57 -62.42 -3.26
N ILE A 327 -53.54 -62.79 -4.03
CA ILE A 327 -53.71 -63.54 -5.28
C ILE A 327 -54.36 -64.89 -4.96
N PRO A 328 -55.48 -65.27 -5.62
CA PRO A 328 -56.08 -66.58 -5.42
C PRO A 328 -55.08 -67.67 -5.79
N LYS A 329 -54.65 -68.47 -4.81
CA LYS A 329 -53.79 -69.63 -5.06
C LYS A 329 -54.55 -70.61 -5.96
N LYS A 330 -54.00 -70.92 -7.13
CA LYS A 330 -54.37 -72.10 -7.90
C LYS A 330 -53.77 -73.34 -7.26
#